data_AF-A0A133YMQ0-F1
#
_entry.id   AF-A0A133YMQ0-F1
#
_cell.length_a   1.000
_cell.length_b   1.000
_cell.length_c   1.000
_cell.angle_alpha   90.00
_cell.angle_beta   90.00
_cell.angle_gamma   90.00
#
_symmetry.space_group_name_H-M   'P 1'
#
loop_
_entity.id
_entity.type
_entity.pdbx_description
1 polymer ?
#
loop_
_entity_poly.entity_id
_entity_poly.type
_entity_poly.pdbx_seq_one_letter_code
_entity_poly.pdbx_strand_id
1 'polypeptide(L)'
;MKTHFIPQNDKISFCDNIFYWLWHNTPKRGFPDRTFAIIAVLQFSYIVFFVIMLLILLNIVIERSVVDSFELLSSPLFILFVFLILINMKIYNENKYKKLQTHFNKLSLKEVKIYKKKFFYSMLISVIIIVIELLFFLFSSNPQLSP
;
A
#
# COMPACT_ATOMS: atom_id res chain seq x y z
N MET A 1 18.24 37.37 -15.18
CA MET A 1 17.49 36.18 -15.64
C MET A 1 16.85 35.55 -14.41
N LYS A 2 15.56 35.82 -14.16
CA LYS A 2 14.84 35.22 -13.02
C LYS A 2 14.55 33.77 -13.38
N THR A 3 15.29 32.84 -12.78
CA THR A 3 14.97 31.41 -12.85
C THR A 3 13.65 31.20 -12.12
N HIS A 4 12.57 31.01 -12.88
CA HIS A 4 11.35 30.45 -12.32
C HIS A 4 11.68 29.04 -11.82
N PHE A 5 11.90 28.91 -10.51
CA PHE A 5 11.75 27.62 -9.84
C PHE A 5 10.30 27.21 -10.01
N ILE A 6 10.01 26.42 -11.05
CA ILE A 6 8.77 25.66 -11.12
C ILE A 6 8.88 24.63 -9.98
N PRO A 7 8.05 24.72 -8.94
CA PRO A 7 8.17 23.80 -7.82
C PRO A 7 7.95 22.39 -8.36
N GLN A 8 8.95 21.54 -8.20
CA GLN A 8 8.99 20.15 -8.66
C GLN A 8 8.08 19.24 -7.79
N ASN A 9 6.92 19.76 -7.37
CA ASN A 9 6.02 19.19 -6.38
C ASN A 9 4.67 18.71 -6.96
N ASP A 10 4.50 18.76 -8.28
CA ASP A 10 3.25 18.37 -8.98
C ASP A 10 3.12 16.85 -9.25
N LYS A 11 4.00 16.02 -8.67
CA LYS A 11 3.95 14.57 -8.88
C LYS A 11 3.01 13.92 -7.86
N ILE A 12 1.91 13.36 -8.35
CA ILE A 12 0.98 12.58 -7.52
C ILE A 12 1.72 11.35 -6.99
N SER A 13 1.74 11.20 -5.65
CA SER A 13 2.39 10.05 -5.01
C SER A 13 1.66 8.74 -5.33
N PHE A 14 2.34 7.61 -5.13
CA PHE A 14 1.75 6.29 -5.36
C PHE A 14 0.46 6.07 -4.57
N CYS A 15 0.50 6.31 -3.25
CA CYS A 15 -0.65 6.16 -2.37
C CYS A 15 -1.74 7.20 -2.69
N ASP A 16 -1.37 8.44 -3.05
CA ASP A 16 -2.34 9.46 -3.45
C ASP A 16 -3.08 9.08 -4.75
N ASN A 17 -2.38 8.47 -5.71
CA ASN A 17 -3.00 7.98 -6.93
C ASN A 17 -4.00 6.84 -6.63
N ILE A 18 -3.61 5.89 -5.78
CA ILE A 18 -4.51 4.79 -5.38
C ILE A 18 -5.73 5.34 -4.64
N PHE A 19 -5.50 6.20 -3.64
CA PHE A 19 -6.56 6.83 -2.87
C PHE A 19 -7.54 7.58 -3.78
N TYR A 20 -7.02 8.39 -4.71
CA TYR A 20 -7.87 9.14 -5.63
C TYR A 20 -8.78 8.22 -6.44
N TRP A 21 -8.24 7.17 -7.06
CA TRP A 21 -9.04 6.29 -7.91
C TRP A 21 -9.98 5.38 -7.12
N LEU A 22 -9.60 4.92 -5.92
CA LEU A 22 -10.51 4.20 -5.04
C LEU A 22 -11.70 5.08 -4.64
N TRP A 23 -11.44 6.32 -4.22
CA TRP A 23 -12.49 7.26 -3.84
C TRP A 23 -13.34 7.67 -5.05
N HIS A 24 -12.72 7.98 -6.18
CA HIS A 24 -13.41 8.45 -7.39
C HIS A 24 -14.33 7.38 -8.00
N ASN A 25 -13.94 6.10 -7.94
CA ASN A 25 -14.76 5.00 -8.46
C ASN A 25 -15.80 4.49 -7.45
N THR A 26 -15.78 5.00 -6.22
CA THR A 26 -16.68 4.57 -5.17
C THR A 26 -18.07 5.24 -5.31
N PRO A 27 -19.18 4.49 -5.21
CA PRO A 27 -20.51 5.09 -5.16
C PRO A 27 -20.65 6.00 -3.93
N LYS A 28 -21.32 7.15 -4.11
CA LYS A 28 -21.45 8.28 -3.16
C LYS A 28 -21.99 7.95 -1.75
N ARG A 29 -22.30 6.69 -1.42
CA ARG A 29 -23.02 6.29 -0.19
C ARG A 29 -22.33 5.25 0.70
N GLY A 30 -21.15 4.69 0.38
CA GLY A 30 -20.68 3.51 1.18
C GLY A 30 -19.19 3.26 1.40
N PHE A 31 -18.30 3.85 0.61
CA PHE A 31 -16.87 3.53 0.67
C PHE A 31 -15.88 4.71 0.79
N PRO A 32 -16.22 6.00 0.59
CA PRO A 32 -15.21 7.05 0.59
C PRO A 32 -14.45 7.09 1.92
N ASP A 33 -15.20 7.02 3.02
CA ASP A 33 -14.67 7.05 4.39
C ASP A 33 -13.83 5.83 4.75
N ARG A 34 -13.83 4.74 3.97
CA ARG A 34 -13.05 3.52 4.25
C ARG A 34 -11.77 3.42 3.43
N THR A 35 -11.56 4.33 2.48
CA THR A 35 -10.42 4.28 1.55
C THR A 35 -9.08 4.33 2.28
N PHE A 36 -9.00 5.06 3.40
CA PHE A 36 -7.79 5.12 4.22
C PHE A 36 -7.37 3.74 4.75
N ALA A 37 -8.33 2.88 5.09
CA ALA A 37 -8.07 1.56 5.64
C ALA A 37 -7.51 0.64 4.55
N ILE A 38 -8.02 0.75 3.32
CA ILE A 38 -7.47 0.03 2.17
C ILE A 38 -6.02 0.45 1.93
N ILE A 39 -5.73 1.76 1.95
CA ILE A 39 -4.34 2.26 1.81
C ILE A 39 -3.45 1.72 2.93
N ALA A 40 -3.93 1.70 4.17
CA ALA A 40 -3.17 1.16 5.30
C ALA A 40 -2.87 -0.34 5.13
N VAL A 41 -3.84 -1.14 4.69
CA VAL A 41 -3.66 -2.58 4.40
C VAL A 41 -2.62 -2.77 3.30
N LEU A 42 -2.69 -1.99 2.22
CA LEU A 42 -1.71 -2.04 1.14
C LEU A 42 -0.31 -1.70 1.63
N GLN A 43 -0.15 -0.57 2.33
CA GLN A 43 1.13 -0.17 2.90
C GLN A 43 1.69 -1.22 3.86
N PHE A 44 0.84 -1.79 4.71
CA PHE A 44 1.24 -2.83 5.65
C PHE A 44 1.70 -4.10 4.94
N SER A 45 0.97 -4.57 3.93
CA SER A 45 1.37 -5.73 3.11
C SER A 45 2.72 -5.46 2.41
N TYR A 46 2.94 -4.28 1.82
CA TYR A 46 4.26 -3.98 1.25
C TYR A 46 5.41 -4.03 2.27
N ILE A 47 5.15 -3.61 3.51
CA ILE A 47 6.15 -3.67 4.60
C ILE A 47 6.38 -5.11 5.04
N VAL A 48 5.32 -5.90 5.25
CA VAL A 48 5.43 -7.31 5.63
C VAL A 48 6.19 -8.09 4.56
N PHE A 49 5.83 -7.92 3.28
CA PHE A 49 6.54 -8.52 2.16
C PHE A 49 8.04 -8.17 2.17
N PHE A 50 8.38 -6.90 2.39
CA PHE A 50 9.77 -6.47 2.49
C PHE A 50 10.50 -7.12 3.68
N VAL A 51 9.84 -7.21 4.84
CA VAL A 51 10.38 -7.90 6.02
C VAL A 51 10.61 -9.39 5.74
N ILE A 52 9.66 -10.09 5.11
CA ILE A 52 9.82 -11.50 4.70
C ILE A 52 11.03 -11.65 3.78
N MET A 53 11.14 -10.82 2.75
CA MET A 53 12.27 -10.86 1.81
C MET A 53 13.60 -10.63 2.52
N LEU A 54 13.65 -9.70 3.49
CA LEU A 54 14.85 -9.44 4.28
C LEU A 54 15.22 -10.63 5.17
N LEU A 55 14.24 -11.25 5.83
CA LEU A 55 14.47 -12.42 6.68
C LEU A 55 14.98 -13.62 5.88
N ILE A 56 14.46 -13.82 4.66
CA ILE A 56 14.96 -14.85 3.72
C ILE A 56 16.38 -14.51 3.28
N LEU A 57 16.64 -13.27 2.87
CA LEU A 57 17.95 -12.82 2.41
C LEU A 57 19.03 -12.95 3.49
N LEU A 58 18.70 -12.67 4.75
CA LEU A 58 19.60 -12.80 5.90
C LEU A 58 19.70 -14.24 6.43
N ASN A 59 19.06 -15.21 5.78
CA ASN A 59 19.02 -16.62 6.17
C ASN A 59 18.43 -16.88 7.57
N ILE A 60 17.77 -15.89 8.18
CA ILE A 60 17.20 -15.99 9.54
C ILE A 60 16.06 -17.01 9.56
N VAL A 61 15.30 -17.11 8.47
CA VAL A 61 14.22 -18.11 8.28
C VAL A 61 14.74 -19.55 8.21
N ILE A 62 16.01 -19.75 7.84
CA ILE A 62 16.61 -21.09 7.82
C ILE A 62 17.15 -21.45 9.21
N GLU A 63 17.68 -20.47 9.94
CA GLU A 63 18.20 -20.66 11.30
C GLU A 63 17.10 -20.75 12.38
N ARG A 64 15.97 -20.06 12.19
CA ARG A 64 14.79 -20.11 13.05
C ARG A 64 13.57 -20.48 12.23
N SER A 65 12.61 -21.19 12.83
CA SER A 65 11.34 -21.42 12.14
C SER A 65 10.66 -20.09 11.80
N VAL A 66 9.92 -20.07 10.68
CA VAL A 66 9.11 -18.91 10.27
C VAL A 66 8.15 -18.52 11.38
N VAL A 67 7.54 -19.49 12.04
CA VAL A 67 6.56 -19.28 13.12
C VAL A 67 7.20 -18.50 14.27
N ASP A 68 8.37 -18.92 14.74
CA ASP A 68 9.08 -18.26 15.85
C ASP A 68 9.50 -16.82 15.46
N SER A 69 9.92 -16.64 14.21
CA SER A 69 10.32 -15.34 13.68
C SER A 69 9.14 -14.36 13.62
N PHE A 70 7.97 -14.86 13.19
CA PHE A 70 6.74 -14.07 13.15
C PHE A 70 6.14 -13.83 14.52
N GLU A 71 6.27 -14.77 15.46
CA GLU A 71 5.82 -14.57 16.84
C GLU A 71 6.53 -13.38 17.48
N LEU A 72 7.86 -13.30 17.31
CA LEU A 72 8.66 -12.17 17.79
C LEU A 72 8.28 -10.84 17.12
N LEU A 73 7.93 -10.87 15.84
CA LEU A 73 7.57 -9.69 15.05
C LEU A 73 6.08 -9.32 15.12
N SER A 74 5.23 -10.19 15.66
CA SER A 74 3.76 -10.02 15.64
C SER A 74 3.33 -8.73 16.36
N SER A 75 3.86 -8.49 17.55
CA SER A 75 3.57 -7.30 18.36
C SER A 75 4.01 -6.00 17.68
N PRO A 76 5.27 -5.84 17.23
CA PRO A 76 5.67 -4.61 16.53
C PRO A 76 4.94 -4.41 15.21
N LEU A 77 4.64 -5.48 14.46
CA LEU A 77 3.84 -5.39 13.23
C LEU A 77 2.40 -4.97 13.51
N PHE A 78 1.77 -5.48 14.57
CA PHE A 78 0.42 -5.06 14.95
C PHE A 78 0.39 -3.59 15.37
N ILE A 79 1.34 -3.15 16.19
CA ILE A 79 1.48 -1.74 16.58
C ILE A 79 1.65 -0.86 15.33
N LEU A 80 2.53 -1.25 14.41
CA LEU A 80 2.73 -0.55 13.14
C LEU A 80 1.45 -0.47 12.32
N PHE A 81 0.67 -1.56 12.24
CA PHE A 81 -0.60 -1.57 11.52
C PHE A 81 -1.60 -0.58 12.11
N VAL A 82 -1.74 -0.54 13.44
CA VAL A 82 -2.60 0.43 14.12
C VAL A 82 -2.15 1.86 13.83
N PHE A 83 -0.84 2.14 13.90
CA PHE A 83 -0.31 3.46 13.55
C PHE A 83 -0.58 3.84 12.09
N LEU A 84 -0.40 2.92 11.15
CA LEU A 84 -0.72 3.15 9.73
C LEU A 84 -2.19 3.51 9.55
N ILE A 85 -3.11 2.82 10.24
CA ILE A 85 -4.54 3.15 10.18
C ILE A 85 -4.79 4.58 10.67
N LEU A 86 -4.25 4.96 11.83
CA LEU A 86 -4.46 6.30 12.41
C LEU A 86 -3.87 7.41 11.54
N ILE A 87 -2.66 7.21 11.01
CA ILE A 87 -2.00 8.17 10.12
C ILE A 87 -2.79 8.31 8.81
N ASN A 88 -3.15 7.19 8.19
CA ASN A 88 -3.89 7.22 6.93
C ASN A 88 -5.28 7.83 7.11
N MET A 89 -5.98 7.57 8.22
CA MET A 89 -7.26 8.22 8.53
C MET A 89 -7.13 9.75 8.56
N LYS A 90 -6.03 10.28 9.10
CA LYS A 90 -5.76 11.72 9.15
C LYS A 90 -5.40 12.31 7.77
N ILE A 91 -4.62 11.58 6.97
CA ILE A 91 -4.13 12.04 5.65
C ILE A 91 -5.22 11.91 4.57
N TYR A 92 -5.91 10.78 4.53
CA TYR A 92 -6.79 10.35 3.44
C TYR A 92 -8.25 10.61 3.78
N ASN A 93 -8.61 11.89 3.78
CA ASN A 93 -9.96 12.38 4.01
C ASN A 93 -10.53 13.12 2.78
N GLU A 94 -11.77 13.61 2.90
CA GLU A 94 -12.45 14.33 1.83
C GLU A 94 -11.66 15.58 1.38
N ASN A 95 -10.98 16.28 2.29
CA ASN A 95 -10.17 17.45 1.94
C ASN A 95 -8.98 17.06 1.05
N LYS A 96 -8.30 15.94 1.35
CA LYS A 96 -7.25 15.40 0.49
C LYS A 96 -7.81 14.98 -0.87
N TYR A 97 -9.00 14.37 -0.92
CA TYR A 97 -9.67 14.03 -2.17
C TYR A 97 -9.95 15.26 -3.02
N LYS A 98 -10.56 16.31 -2.46
CA LYS A 98 -10.85 17.57 -3.17
C LYS A 98 -9.58 18.17 -3.77
N LYS A 99 -8.48 18.22 -3.00
CA LYS A 99 -7.18 18.70 -3.49
C LYS A 99 -6.66 17.87 -4.67
N LEU A 100 -6.73 16.54 -4.57
CA LEU A 100 -6.31 15.65 -5.64
C LEU A 100 -7.21 15.78 -6.87
N GLN A 101 -8.52 15.92 -6.69
CA GLN A 101 -9.46 16.12 -7.79
C GLN A 101 -9.17 17.43 -8.54
N THR A 102 -8.93 18.54 -7.83
CA THR A 102 -8.50 19.79 -8.46
C THR A 102 -7.19 19.62 -9.22
N HIS A 103 -6.25 18.84 -8.70
CA HIS A 103 -4.99 18.55 -9.38
C HIS A 103 -5.20 17.71 -10.65
N PHE A 104 -5.99 16.62 -10.57
CA PHE A 104 -6.32 15.76 -11.71
C PHE A 104 -7.09 16.51 -12.81
N ASN A 105 -7.95 17.46 -12.45
CA ASN A 105 -8.68 18.29 -13.43
C ASN A 105 -7.76 19.23 -14.23
N LYS A 106 -6.57 19.53 -13.73
CA LYS A 106 -5.56 20.34 -14.45
C LYS A 106 -4.70 19.49 -15.40
N LEU A 107 -4.71 18.17 -15.27
CA LEU A 107 -3.90 17.27 -16.08
C LEU A 107 -4.54 17.02 -17.46
N SER A 108 -3.71 16.75 -18.45
CA SER A 108 -4.17 16.32 -19.76
C SER A 108 -4.79 14.91 -19.72
N LEU A 109 -5.67 14.61 -20.67
CA LEU A 109 -6.28 13.28 -20.80
C LEU A 109 -5.23 12.15 -20.93
N LYS A 110 -4.07 12.44 -21.53
CA LYS A 110 -2.98 11.47 -21.67
C LYS A 110 -2.37 11.14 -20.30
N GLU A 111 -2.13 12.15 -19.47
CA GLU A 111 -1.57 11.97 -18.13
C GLU A 111 -2.53 11.24 -17.20
N VAL A 112 -3.82 11.61 -17.22
CA VAL A 112 -4.86 10.91 -16.45
C VAL A 112 -4.89 9.41 -16.80
N LYS A 113 -4.79 9.06 -18.09
CA LYS A 113 -4.70 7.65 -18.53
C LYS A 113 -3.47 6.94 -17.97
N ILE A 114 -2.32 7.62 -17.89
CA ILE A 114 -1.09 7.06 -17.29
C ILE A 114 -1.32 6.76 -15.80
N TYR A 115 -1.86 7.72 -15.04
CA TYR A 115 -2.14 7.55 -13.62
C TYR A 115 -3.19 6.46 -13.36
N LYS A 116 -4.21 6.37 -14.22
CA LYS A 116 -5.21 5.29 -14.17
C LYS A 116 -4.58 3.92 -14.44
N LYS A 117 -3.69 3.80 -15.43
CA LYS A 117 -2.93 2.55 -15.66
C LYS A 117 -2.06 2.18 -14.46
N LYS A 118 -1.33 3.15 -13.89
CA LYS A 118 -0.53 2.94 -12.68
C LYS A 118 -1.40 2.41 -11.54
N PHE A 119 -2.60 2.98 -11.33
CA PHE A 119 -3.54 2.47 -10.34
C PHE A 119 -3.88 0.99 -10.56
N PHE A 120 -4.27 0.60 -11.78
CA PHE A 120 -4.57 -0.81 -12.08
C PHE A 120 -3.40 -1.74 -11.82
N TYR A 121 -2.19 -1.41 -12.31
CA TYR A 121 -1.01 -2.23 -12.06
C TYR A 121 -0.67 -2.32 -10.57
N SER A 122 -0.82 -1.21 -9.83
CA SER A 122 -0.57 -1.19 -8.39
C SER A 122 -1.52 -2.13 -7.64
N MET A 123 -2.81 -2.11 -7.98
CA MET A 123 -3.80 -3.01 -7.39
C MET A 123 -3.50 -4.47 -7.72
N LEU A 124 -3.13 -4.77 -8.98
CA LEU A 124 -2.76 -6.13 -9.38
C LEU A 124 -1.54 -6.65 -8.62
N ILE A 125 -0.48 -5.84 -8.54
CA ILE A 125 0.74 -6.18 -7.80
C ILE A 125 0.43 -6.38 -6.32
N SER A 126 -0.41 -5.53 -5.74
CA SER A 126 -0.84 -5.65 -4.34
C SER A 126 -1.52 -6.99 -4.07
N VAL A 127 -2.45 -7.39 -4.94
CA VAL A 127 -3.14 -8.68 -4.81
C VAL A 127 -2.16 -9.84 -4.91
N ILE A 128 -1.20 -9.79 -5.85
CA ILE A 128 -0.16 -10.82 -5.99
C ILE A 128 0.68 -10.92 -4.72
N ILE A 129 1.10 -9.79 -4.14
CA ILE A 129 1.89 -9.76 -2.91
C ILE A 129 1.11 -10.39 -1.76
N ILE A 130 -0.14 -9.98 -1.54
CA ILE A 130 -0.98 -10.53 -0.47
C ILE A 130 -1.16 -12.05 -0.65
N VAL A 131 -1.36 -12.53 -1.88
CA VAL A 131 -1.45 -13.96 -2.16
C VAL A 131 -0.14 -14.69 -1.84
N ILE A 132 1.01 -14.11 -2.20
CA ILE A 132 2.33 -14.67 -1.88
C ILE A 132 2.54 -14.73 -0.36
N GLU A 133 2.19 -13.67 0.37
CA GLU A 133 2.28 -13.62 1.83
C GLU A 133 1.42 -14.70 2.49
N LEU A 134 0.17 -14.85 2.03
CA LEU A 134 -0.75 -15.89 2.53
C LEU A 134 -0.24 -17.29 2.23
N LEU A 135 0.27 -17.54 1.02
CA LEU A 135 0.86 -18.84 0.65
C LEU A 135 2.11 -19.13 1.49
N PHE A 136 2.98 -18.14 1.64
CA PHE A 136 4.18 -18.27 2.48
C PHE A 136 3.81 -18.66 3.91
N PHE A 137 2.81 -18.00 4.49
CA PHE A 137 2.33 -18.30 5.84
C PHE A 137 1.69 -19.69 5.93
N LEU A 138 0.87 -20.07 4.94
CA LEU A 138 0.21 -21.37 4.89
C LEU A 138 1.22 -22.53 4.81
N PHE A 139 2.21 -22.45 3.91
CA PHE A 139 3.25 -23.48 3.79
C PHE A 139 4.13 -23.54 5.03
N SER A 140 4.46 -22.39 5.61
CA SER A 140 5.28 -22.33 6.82
C SER A 140 4.58 -22.89 8.06
N SER A 141 3.24 -22.86 8.09
CA SER A 141 2.43 -23.36 9.21
C SER A 141 2.12 -24.86 9.10
N ASN A 142 2.35 -25.48 7.93
CA ASN A 142 2.09 -26.90 7.68
C ASN A 142 3.37 -27.61 7.19
N PRO A 143 4.24 -28.07 8.10
CA PRO A 143 5.51 -28.73 7.74
C PRO A 143 5.33 -30.10 7.05
N GLN A 144 4.12 -30.64 6.96
CA GLN A 144 3.84 -31.88 6.20
C GLN A 144 3.64 -31.67 4.69
N LEU A 145 3.66 -30.42 4.21
CA LEU A 145 3.51 -30.04 2.80
C LEU A 145 4.81 -29.51 2.18
N SER A 146 5.93 -29.54 2.91
CA SER A 146 7.25 -29.26 2.34
C SER A 146 7.73 -30.46 1.51
N PRO A 147 8.13 -30.26 0.24
CA PRO A 147 8.67 -31.33 -0.61
C PRO A 147 9.96 -31.93 -0.05
#